data_AF-A0A9D8RA50-F1
#
_entry.id   AF-A0A9D8RA50-F1
#
_cell.length_a   1.000
_cell.length_b   1.000
_cell.length_c   1.000
_cell.angle_alpha   90.00
_cell.angle_beta   90.00
_cell.angle_gamma   90.00
#
_symmetry.space_group_name_H-M   'P 1'
#
loop_
_entity.id
_entity.type
_entity.pdbx_description
1 polymer ?
#
loop_
_entity_poly.entity_id
_entity_poly.type
_entity_poly.pdbx_seq_one_letter_code
_entity_poly.pdbx_strand_id
1 'polypeptide(L)'
;SDPLEQARHFLTNTKFNRGDLPPVLDVEPSDAQIEAMGGAKVMFDWIRTWMRTVEQYTKVRPILYINQMFVNRYMPLAPDVAADYEVWIARYNEFKPDMHLAFWQLGYDGRLSGIRGDVDINVFNGYKDEWEEYLRRRAF
;
A
#
# COMPACT_ATOMS: atom_id res chain seq x y z
N SER A 1 4.53 -17.40 4.47
CA SER A 1 4.69 -17.52 3.00
C SER A 1 5.92 -16.74 2.57
N ASP A 2 6.60 -17.17 1.53
CA ASP A 2 7.83 -16.54 1.04
C ASP A 2 7.54 -15.21 0.29
N PRO A 3 8.32 -14.13 0.51
CA PRO A 3 8.06 -12.83 -0.13
C PRO A 3 8.27 -12.85 -1.64
N LEU A 4 9.22 -13.63 -2.14
CA LEU A 4 9.49 -13.73 -3.56
C LEU A 4 8.42 -14.55 -4.26
N GLU A 5 7.89 -15.59 -3.62
CA GLU A 5 6.75 -16.35 -4.14
C GLU A 5 5.51 -15.45 -4.29
N GLN A 6 5.19 -14.65 -3.26
CA GLN A 6 4.05 -13.72 -3.34
C GLN A 6 4.28 -12.63 -4.40
N ALA A 7 5.49 -12.07 -4.52
CA ALA A 7 5.82 -11.10 -5.56
C ALA A 7 5.68 -11.70 -6.96
N ARG A 8 6.23 -12.90 -7.18
CA ARG A 8 6.09 -13.62 -8.47
C ARG A 8 4.63 -13.92 -8.79
N HIS A 9 3.86 -14.33 -7.79
CA HIS A 9 2.44 -14.60 -7.97
C HIS A 9 1.69 -13.34 -8.40
N PHE A 10 1.92 -12.21 -7.72
CA PHE A 10 1.36 -10.91 -8.11
C PHE A 10 1.73 -10.53 -9.54
N LEU A 11 3.03 -10.60 -9.89
CA LEU A 11 3.52 -10.23 -11.22
C LEU A 11 2.98 -11.12 -12.33
N THR A 12 2.78 -12.41 -12.07
CA THR A 12 2.27 -13.37 -13.07
C THR A 12 0.77 -13.20 -13.32
N ASN A 13 0.03 -12.74 -12.31
CA ASN A 13 -1.43 -12.63 -12.36
C ASN A 13 -1.93 -11.21 -12.61
N THR A 14 -1.03 -10.24 -12.80
CA THR A 14 -1.38 -8.84 -13.03
C THR A 14 -1.05 -8.43 -14.46
N LYS A 15 -1.93 -7.66 -15.09
CA LYS A 15 -1.66 -6.97 -16.36
C LYS A 15 -1.24 -5.54 -16.04
N PHE A 16 -0.19 -5.07 -16.70
CA PHE A 16 0.30 -3.71 -16.57
C PHE A 16 0.11 -3.00 -17.90
N ASN A 17 -0.83 -2.07 -17.96
CA ASN A 17 -1.13 -1.26 -19.13
C ASN A 17 -0.76 0.20 -18.85
N ARG A 18 -0.50 0.93 -19.93
CA ARG A 18 -0.24 2.37 -19.84
C ARG A 18 -1.40 3.09 -19.16
N GLY A 19 -1.10 3.88 -18.14
CA GLY A 19 -2.06 4.61 -17.33
C GLY A 19 -2.54 3.86 -16.08
N ASP A 20 -2.16 2.60 -15.89
CA ASP A 20 -2.46 1.86 -14.66
C ASP A 20 -1.69 2.46 -13.47
N LEU A 21 -2.29 2.42 -12.28
CA LEU A 21 -1.64 2.87 -11.06
C LEU A 21 -0.45 1.99 -10.68
N PRO A 22 0.48 2.51 -9.86
CA PRO A 22 1.53 1.68 -9.28
C PRO A 22 0.99 0.42 -8.60
N PRO A 23 1.78 -0.67 -8.59
CA PRO A 23 1.46 -1.85 -7.79
C PRO A 23 1.23 -1.49 -6.32
N VAL A 24 0.36 -2.22 -5.63
CA VAL A 24 0.09 -2.00 -4.20
C VAL A 24 0.37 -3.27 -3.42
N LEU A 25 1.10 -3.15 -2.32
CA LEU A 25 1.23 -4.20 -1.31
C LEU A 25 0.29 -3.91 -0.15
N ASP A 26 -0.67 -4.79 0.06
CA ASP A 26 -1.56 -4.77 1.22
C ASP A 26 -0.92 -5.52 2.41
N VAL A 27 -0.73 -4.83 3.53
CA VAL A 27 -0.14 -5.38 4.76
C VAL A 27 -1.06 -5.14 5.96
N GLU A 28 -1.89 -6.15 6.26
CA GLU A 28 -2.77 -6.14 7.43
C GLU A 28 -2.67 -7.40 8.32
N PRO A 29 -1.46 -7.82 8.74
CA PRO A 29 -1.35 -8.95 9.67
C PRO A 29 -1.78 -8.55 11.09
N SER A 30 -2.40 -9.50 11.79
CA SER A 30 -2.62 -9.42 13.23
C SER A 30 -1.31 -9.54 14.01
N ASP A 31 -1.28 -9.03 15.25
CA ASP A 31 -0.13 -9.17 16.15
C ASP A 31 0.35 -10.63 16.28
N ALA A 32 -0.57 -11.58 16.37
CA ALA A 32 -0.26 -13.01 16.47
C ALA A 32 0.42 -13.53 15.20
N GLN A 33 0.01 -13.06 14.01
CA GLN A 33 0.68 -13.41 12.76
C GLN A 33 2.08 -12.80 12.69
N ILE A 34 2.26 -11.58 13.17
CA ILE A 34 3.57 -10.91 13.24
C ILE A 34 4.50 -11.68 14.20
N GLU A 35 4.01 -12.10 15.36
CA GLU A 35 4.79 -12.93 16.29
C GLU A 35 5.14 -14.28 15.66
N ALA A 36 4.16 -14.97 15.07
CA ALA A 36 4.35 -16.28 14.46
C ALA A 36 5.35 -16.26 13.28
N MET A 37 5.46 -15.15 12.54
CA MET A 37 6.44 -15.01 11.46
C MET A 37 7.85 -14.64 11.95
N GLY A 38 8.06 -14.43 13.25
CA GLY A 38 9.36 -14.07 13.83
C GLY A 38 9.51 -12.58 14.18
N GLY A 39 8.40 -11.85 14.28
CA GLY A 39 8.34 -10.48 14.76
C GLY A 39 8.41 -9.40 13.68
N ALA A 40 8.27 -8.14 14.10
CA ALA A 40 8.16 -6.99 13.20
C ALA A 40 9.39 -6.81 12.29
N LYS A 41 10.60 -7.16 12.76
CA LYS A 41 11.80 -7.11 11.92
C LYS A 41 11.68 -8.03 10.71
N VAL A 42 11.25 -9.27 10.92
CA VAL A 42 11.07 -10.25 9.83
C VAL A 42 9.97 -9.80 8.88
N MET A 43 8.88 -9.24 9.41
CA MET A 43 7.83 -8.63 8.60
C MET A 43 8.36 -7.50 7.70
N PHE A 44 9.17 -6.58 8.22
CA PHE A 44 9.70 -5.50 7.39
C PHE A 44 10.74 -5.99 6.38
N ASP A 45 11.57 -7.00 6.72
CA ASP A 45 12.47 -7.62 5.74
C ASP A 45 11.68 -8.31 4.61
N TRP A 46 10.53 -8.91 4.95
CA TRP A 46 9.59 -9.48 3.99
C TRP A 46 9.00 -8.40 3.07
N ILE A 47 8.48 -7.30 3.66
CA ILE A 47 7.92 -6.15 2.93
C ILE A 47 8.98 -5.59 1.96
N ARG A 48 10.19 -5.29 2.45
CA ARG A 48 11.28 -4.78 1.60
C ARG A 48 11.59 -5.71 0.42
N THR A 49 11.60 -7.02 0.66
CA THR A 49 11.88 -8.01 -0.37
C THR A 49 10.81 -8.01 -1.46
N TRP A 50 9.53 -7.98 -1.07
CA TRP A 50 8.42 -7.91 -2.02
C TRP A 50 8.47 -6.60 -2.82
N MET A 51 8.54 -5.45 -2.12
CA MET A 51 8.50 -4.11 -2.74
C MET A 51 9.62 -3.93 -3.76
N ARG A 52 10.85 -4.31 -3.39
CA ARG A 52 12.02 -4.24 -4.30
C ARG A 52 11.88 -5.18 -5.49
N THR A 53 11.37 -6.39 -5.28
CA THR A 53 11.21 -7.38 -6.34
C THR A 53 10.20 -6.90 -7.39
N VAL A 54 9.07 -6.35 -6.94
CA VAL A 54 8.06 -5.79 -7.83
C VAL A 54 8.59 -4.55 -8.55
N GLU A 55 9.21 -3.58 -7.84
CA GLU A 55 9.80 -2.39 -8.46
C GLU A 55 10.86 -2.75 -9.51
N GLN A 56 11.73 -3.74 -9.22
CA GLN A 56 12.75 -4.19 -10.16
C GLN A 56 12.16 -4.77 -11.44
N TYR A 57 11.02 -5.46 -11.35
CA TYR A 57 10.36 -6.06 -12.49
C TYR A 57 9.57 -5.02 -13.31
N THR A 58 8.75 -4.21 -12.63
CA THR A 58 7.81 -3.28 -13.27
C THR A 58 8.46 -1.95 -13.65
N LYS A 59 9.60 -1.60 -13.03
CA LYS A 59 10.22 -0.27 -13.04
C LYS A 59 9.36 0.84 -12.43
N VAL A 60 8.26 0.47 -11.79
CA VAL A 60 7.33 1.37 -11.10
C VAL A 60 7.35 1.02 -9.61
N ARG A 61 7.65 2.02 -8.78
CA ARG A 61 7.72 1.85 -7.32
C ARG A 61 6.34 1.53 -6.74
N PRO A 62 6.17 0.42 -6.00
CA PRO A 62 4.89 0.09 -5.39
C PRO A 62 4.50 1.04 -4.24
N ILE A 63 3.20 1.07 -3.95
CA ILE A 63 2.59 1.76 -2.79
C ILE A 63 2.37 0.74 -1.67
N LEU A 64 2.61 1.14 -0.42
CA LEU A 64 2.31 0.31 0.76
C LEU A 64 0.92 0.66 1.29
N TYR A 65 0.00 -0.29 1.28
CA TYR A 65 -1.29 -0.16 1.95
C TYR A 65 -1.24 -0.74 3.36
N ILE A 66 -1.60 0.07 4.34
CA ILE A 66 -1.57 -0.25 5.78
C ILE A 66 -2.65 0.53 6.53
N ASN A 67 -3.14 -0.03 7.64
CA ASN A 67 -4.08 0.69 8.50
C ASN A 67 -3.39 1.59 9.56
N GLN A 68 -4.16 2.51 10.15
CA GLN A 68 -3.66 3.47 11.14
C GLN A 68 -3.01 2.79 12.37
N MET A 69 -3.49 1.61 12.78
CA MET A 69 -2.91 0.87 13.91
C MET A 69 -1.50 0.40 13.57
N PHE A 70 -1.33 -0.16 12.36
CA PHE A 70 -0.03 -0.59 11.85
C PHE A 70 0.96 0.58 11.80
N VAL A 71 0.51 1.74 11.31
CA VAL A 71 1.33 2.97 11.30
C VAL A 71 1.83 3.30 12.69
N ASN A 72 0.93 3.41 13.67
CA ASN A 72 1.30 3.86 15.01
C ASN A 72 2.22 2.86 15.73
N ARG A 73 2.03 1.56 15.49
CA ARG A 73 2.71 0.51 16.24
C ARG A 73 4.02 0.05 15.61
N TYR A 74 4.05 -0.10 14.29
CA TYR A 74 5.14 -0.80 13.61
C TYR A 74 6.00 0.13 12.74
N MET A 75 5.44 1.15 12.10
CA MET A 75 6.23 2.04 11.22
C MET A 75 7.40 2.76 11.91
N PRO A 76 7.36 3.12 13.22
CA PRO A 76 8.54 3.63 13.92
C PRO A 76 9.76 2.70 13.90
N LEU A 77 9.55 1.39 13.67
CA LEU A 77 10.61 0.39 13.58
C LEU A 77 11.25 0.30 12.18
N ALA A 78 10.69 0.99 11.18
CA ALA A 78 11.13 0.95 9.79
C ALA A 78 11.09 2.35 9.15
N PRO A 79 11.92 3.30 9.64
CA PRO A 79 11.96 4.66 9.13
C PRO A 79 12.37 4.74 7.65
N ASP A 80 13.17 3.79 7.17
CA ASP A 80 13.52 3.67 5.75
C ASP A 80 12.29 3.35 4.89
N VAL A 81 11.43 2.44 5.34
CA VAL A 81 10.19 2.09 4.62
C VAL A 81 9.24 3.29 4.61
N ALA A 82 9.13 4.02 5.73
CA ALA A 82 8.31 5.22 5.82
C ALA A 82 8.78 6.34 4.87
N ALA A 83 10.09 6.47 4.67
CA ALA A 83 10.68 7.49 3.81
C ALA A 83 10.66 7.11 2.31
N ASP A 84 10.93 5.83 2.00
CA ASP A 84 11.15 5.38 0.64
C ASP A 84 9.87 5.10 -0.16
N TYR A 85 8.75 4.83 0.53
CA TYR A 85 7.50 4.41 -0.11
C TYR A 85 6.33 5.35 0.19
N GLU A 86 5.48 5.51 -0.81
CA GLU A 86 4.17 6.13 -0.64
C GLU A 86 3.23 5.16 0.11
N VAL A 87 2.34 5.73 0.91
CA VAL A 87 1.39 4.97 1.72
C VAL A 87 -0.04 5.24 1.26
N TRP A 88 -0.79 4.15 1.12
CA TRP A 88 -2.26 4.16 1.04
C TRP A 88 -2.80 3.76 2.41
N ILE A 89 -3.33 4.72 3.16
CA ILE A 89 -3.73 4.47 4.55
C ILE A 89 -5.22 4.14 4.67
N ALA A 90 -5.53 3.07 5.40
CA ALA A 90 -6.88 2.84 5.92
C ALA A 90 -7.06 3.54 7.27
N ARG A 91 -7.94 4.54 7.31
CA ARG A 91 -8.16 5.37 8.50
C ARG A 91 -9.59 5.89 8.57
N TYR A 92 -10.22 5.73 9.72
CA TYR A 92 -11.60 6.14 9.97
C TYR A 92 -11.73 7.28 11.00
N ASN A 93 -10.61 7.93 11.34
CA ASN A 93 -10.55 9.07 12.26
C ASN A 93 -9.79 10.26 11.65
N GLU A 94 -9.82 11.41 12.32
CA GLU A 94 -9.28 12.68 11.80
C GLU A 94 -7.74 12.81 11.91
N PHE A 95 -7.06 11.90 12.62
CA PHE A 95 -5.63 12.04 12.86
C PHE A 95 -4.78 11.66 11.64
N LYS A 96 -4.09 12.63 11.04
CA LYS A 96 -3.17 12.39 9.91
C LYS A 96 -1.77 12.04 10.43
N PRO A 97 -1.24 10.82 10.18
CA PRO A 97 0.13 10.50 10.54
C PRO A 97 1.11 11.24 9.63
N ASP A 98 2.29 11.53 10.17
CA ASP A 98 3.39 12.16 9.44
C ASP A 98 4.09 11.13 8.54
N MET A 99 3.54 10.94 7.33
CA MET A 99 4.00 9.99 6.32
C MET A 99 3.71 10.51 4.91
N HIS A 100 4.37 9.94 3.91
CA HIS A 100 4.10 10.20 2.49
C HIS A 100 2.79 9.53 2.04
N LEU A 101 1.65 10.10 2.44
CA LEU A 101 0.33 9.57 2.11
C LEU A 101 -0.05 9.92 0.67
N ALA A 102 -0.24 8.92 -0.19
CA ALA A 102 -0.75 9.07 -1.54
C ALA A 102 -2.27 8.89 -1.61
N PHE A 103 -2.79 7.91 -0.86
CA PHE A 103 -4.21 7.56 -0.86
C PHE A 103 -4.72 7.38 0.56
N TRP A 104 -6.01 7.63 0.74
CA TRP A 104 -6.72 7.42 1.99
C TRP A 104 -8.01 6.62 1.71
N GLN A 105 -8.11 5.44 2.30
CA GLN A 105 -9.38 4.71 2.40
C GLN A 105 -10.22 5.34 3.52
N LEU A 106 -11.28 6.03 3.11
CA LEU A 106 -12.15 6.85 3.95
C LEU A 106 -13.22 6.02 4.65
N GLY A 107 -13.69 4.95 4.01
CA GLY A 107 -14.79 4.13 4.48
C GLY A 107 -14.84 2.80 3.75
N TYR A 108 -15.44 1.79 4.39
CA TYR A 108 -15.60 0.43 3.86
C TYR A 108 -17.05 0.10 3.49
N ASP A 109 -18.00 0.95 3.87
CA ASP A 109 -19.45 0.78 3.77
C ASP A 109 -20.08 1.70 2.71
N GLY A 110 -19.29 2.12 1.72
CA GLY A 110 -19.75 2.96 0.63
C GLY A 110 -20.85 2.30 -0.20
N ARG A 111 -21.71 3.13 -0.80
CA ARG A 111 -22.75 2.69 -1.74
C ARG A 111 -22.63 3.46 -3.04
N LEU A 112 -22.20 2.78 -4.09
CA LEU A 112 -21.98 3.36 -5.41
C LEU A 112 -22.85 2.68 -6.47
N SER A 113 -23.48 3.47 -7.33
CA SER A 113 -24.21 2.94 -8.49
C SER A 113 -23.26 2.09 -9.36
N GLY A 114 -23.67 0.86 -9.64
CA GLY A 114 -22.87 -0.12 -10.39
C GLY A 114 -22.21 -1.20 -9.52
N ILE A 115 -22.18 -1.04 -8.19
CA ILE A 115 -21.64 -2.04 -7.26
C ILE A 115 -22.76 -2.56 -6.36
N ARG A 116 -22.86 -3.89 -6.24
CA ARG A 116 -23.80 -4.53 -5.31
C ARG A 116 -23.09 -4.82 -4.00
N GLY A 117 -23.62 -4.28 -2.90
CA GLY A 117 -23.05 -4.44 -1.57
C GLY A 117 -22.29 -3.19 -1.12
N ASP A 118 -21.56 -3.35 -0.02
CA ASP A 118 -20.64 -2.33 0.51
C ASP A 118 -19.36 -2.29 -0.34
N VAL A 119 -18.75 -1.11 -0.45
CA VAL A 119 -17.51 -0.91 -1.19
C VAL A 119 -16.61 0.11 -0.49
N ASP A 120 -15.31 -0.17 -0.54
CA ASP A 120 -14.28 0.75 -0.04
C ASP A 120 -14.23 2.04 -0.86
N ILE A 121 -14.31 3.18 -0.16
CA ILE A 121 -14.21 4.51 -0.74
C ILE A 121 -12.84 5.07 -0.45
N ASN A 122 -12.17 5.50 -1.51
CA ASN A 122 -10.79 5.97 -1.46
C ASN A 122 -10.67 7.35 -2.08
N VAL A 123 -9.81 8.18 -1.48
CA VAL A 123 -9.48 9.51 -1.97
C VAL A 123 -7.99 9.64 -2.18
N PHE A 124 -7.60 10.30 -3.27
CA PHE A 124 -6.22 10.72 -3.49
C PHE A 124 -5.90 11.90 -2.56
N ASN A 125 -4.73 11.90 -1.94
CA ASN A 125 -4.29 12.96 -1.03
C ASN A 125 -3.67 14.13 -1.82
N GLY A 126 -4.50 14.79 -2.63
CA GLY A 126 -4.14 15.97 -3.42
C GLY A 126 -5.30 16.49 -4.26
N TYR A 127 -5.09 17.64 -4.88
CA TYR A 127 -6.02 18.26 -5.83
C TYR A 127 -5.90 17.65 -7.22
N LYS A 128 -6.76 18.10 -8.14
CA LYS A 128 -6.86 17.53 -9.49
C LYS A 128 -5.57 17.68 -10.31
N ASP A 129 -4.92 18.83 -10.24
CA ASP A 129 -3.66 19.11 -10.91
C ASP A 129 -2.52 18.23 -10.35
N GLU A 130 -2.48 18.04 -9.03
CA GLU A 130 -1.57 17.11 -8.37
C GLU A 130 -1.84 15.65 -8.78
N TRP A 131 -3.11 15.26 -8.95
CA TRP A 131 -3.49 13.94 -9.44
C TRP A 131 -3.03 13.71 -10.88
N GLU A 132 -3.24 14.69 -11.76
CA GLU A 132 -2.77 14.60 -13.15
C GLU A 132 -1.24 14.52 -13.22
N GLU A 133 -0.54 15.24 -12.33
CA GLU A 133 0.91 15.14 -12.20
C GLU A 133 1.35 13.78 -11.63
N TYR A 134 0.64 13.27 -10.63
CA TYR A 134 0.87 11.95 -10.05
C TYR A 134 0.79 10.87 -11.12
N LEU A 135 -0.28 10.86 -11.92
CA LEU A 135 -0.44 9.91 -13.03
C LEU A 135 0.70 10.02 -14.05
N ARG A 136 1.15 11.22 -14.40
CA ARG A 136 2.28 11.39 -15.33
C ARG A 136 3.60 10.84 -14.79
N ARG A 137 3.82 10.90 -13.47
CA ARG A 137 5.08 10.52 -12.83
C ARG A 137 5.11 9.09 -12.33
N ARG A 138 3.96 8.52 -11.97
CA ARG A 138 3.85 7.28 -11.20
C ARG A 138 3.09 6.18 -11.92
N ALA A 139 2.13 6.50 -12.79
CA ALA A 139 1.42 5.48 -13.56
C ALA A 139 2.33 4.85 -14.62
N PHE A 140 1.95 3.65 -15.07
CA PHE A 140 2.63 2.92 -16.16
C PHE A 140 2.56 3.63 -17.52
#